data_AF-V8P9C9-F1
#
_entry.id   AF-V8P9C9-F1
#
_cell.length_a   1.000
_cell.length_b   1.000
_cell.length_c   1.000
_cell.angle_alpha   90.00
_cell.angle_beta   90.00
_cell.angle_gamma   90.00
#
_symmetry.space_group_name_H-M   'P 1'
#
loop_
_entity.id
_entity.type
_entity.pdbx_description
1 polymer ?
#
loop_
_entity_poly.entity_id
_entity_poly.type
_entity_poly.pdbx_seq_one_letter_code
_entity_poly.pdbx_strand_id
1 'polypeptide(L)'
;MCHSCSIRKRDEQMSIWMEKELYKWIPTFLTIPGQEIFDPRKRKFSEEELKPQPMIKKARKVFIPEDLKDDKYWARRRKNNMAAKRSRDARRLKENQIAIRASFLEKENTALRQEVADLRKELGKCKNVLVKYEARHGPL
;
A
#
# COMPACT_ATOMS: atom_id res chain seq x y z
N MET A 1 14.90 13.59 -27.32
CA MET A 1 14.89 12.93 -25.98
C MET A 1 13.91 11.76 -26.01
N CYS A 2 14.25 10.61 -25.43
CA CYS A 2 13.41 9.40 -25.50
C CYS A 2 12.24 9.44 -24.50
N HIS A 3 11.04 9.05 -24.93
CA HIS A 3 9.82 8.99 -24.10
C HIS A 3 10.01 8.16 -22.81
N SER A 4 10.78 7.07 -22.89
CA SER A 4 11.09 6.19 -21.75
C SER A 4 11.91 6.86 -20.63
N CYS A 5 12.59 7.97 -20.92
CA CYS A 5 13.29 8.78 -19.92
C CYS A 5 12.33 9.66 -19.10
N SER A 6 11.30 10.22 -19.76
CA SER A 6 10.26 11.05 -19.11
C SER A 6 9.22 10.25 -18.34
N ILE A 7 9.06 8.95 -18.61
CA ILE A 7 8.27 8.05 -17.75
C ILE A 7 9.04 7.80 -16.45
N ARG A 8 10.29 7.32 -16.55
CA ARG A 8 11.16 7.03 -15.41
C ARG A 8 11.32 8.22 -14.46
N LYS A 9 11.53 9.43 -14.99
CA LYS A 9 11.59 10.67 -14.18
C LYS A 9 10.27 11.02 -13.49
N ARG A 10 9.10 10.67 -14.05
CA ARG A 10 7.81 10.88 -13.38
C ARG A 10 7.58 9.87 -12.26
N ASP A 11 7.96 8.61 -12.46
CA ASP A 11 7.88 7.57 -11.43
C ASP A 11 8.81 7.91 -10.25
N GLU A 12 10.02 8.40 -10.55
CA GLU A 12 11.01 8.86 -9.57
C GLU A 12 10.54 10.13 -8.84
N GLN A 13 9.98 11.12 -9.54
CA GLN A 13 9.37 12.31 -8.94
C GLN A 13 8.18 11.94 -8.04
N MET A 14 7.37 10.96 -8.44
CA MET A 14 6.21 10.48 -7.68
C MET A 14 6.63 9.68 -6.45
N SER A 15 7.71 8.90 -6.52
CA SER A 15 8.35 8.27 -5.37
C SER A 15 8.87 9.30 -4.37
N ILE A 16 9.55 10.36 -4.85
CA ILE A 16 10.03 11.47 -4.00
C ILE A 16 8.86 12.24 -3.36
N TRP A 17 7.75 12.42 -4.07
CA TRP A 17 6.53 13.06 -3.56
C TRP A 17 5.84 12.18 -2.50
N MET A 18 5.85 10.86 -2.70
CA MET A 18 5.41 9.87 -1.71
C MET A 18 6.31 9.85 -0.46
N GLU A 19 7.62 10.04 -0.60
CA GLU A 19 8.54 10.04 0.54
C GLU A 19 8.49 11.33 1.37
N LYS A 20 8.48 12.50 0.73
CA LYS A 20 8.66 13.79 1.44
C LYS A 20 7.36 14.38 1.98
N GLU A 21 6.25 14.19 1.26
CA GLU A 21 4.98 14.86 1.55
C GLU A 21 3.92 13.91 2.08
N LEU A 22 3.83 12.68 1.56
CA LEU A 22 2.86 11.70 2.08
C LEU A 22 3.10 11.41 3.57
N TYR A 23 4.36 11.28 4.01
CA TYR A 23 4.72 10.93 5.39
C TYR A 23 4.20 11.94 6.43
N LYS A 24 4.03 13.21 6.05
CA LYS A 24 3.45 14.27 6.91
C LYS A 24 1.93 14.13 7.07
N TRP A 25 1.26 13.50 6.11
CA TRP A 25 -0.18 13.26 6.09
C TRP A 25 -0.57 11.79 6.37
N ILE A 26 0.40 10.90 6.55
CA ILE A 26 0.21 9.51 6.98
C ILE A 26 -0.66 9.42 8.24
N PRO A 27 -0.43 10.18 9.33
CA PRO A 27 -1.25 10.08 10.54
C PRO A 27 -2.72 10.43 10.30
N THR A 28 -3.02 11.42 9.45
CA THR A 28 -4.36 11.96 9.23
C THR A 28 -5.18 11.20 8.18
N PHE A 29 -4.55 10.58 7.18
CA PHE A 29 -5.25 9.78 6.17
C PHE A 29 -5.32 8.27 6.47
N LEU A 30 -4.57 7.77 7.46
CA LEU A 30 -4.49 6.33 7.79
C LEU A 30 -5.06 5.93 9.14
N THR A 31 -5.44 6.89 9.99
CA THR A 31 -5.89 6.64 11.35
C THR A 31 -7.33 7.11 11.52
N ILE A 32 -8.20 6.26 12.06
CA ILE A 32 -9.54 6.69 12.50
C ILE A 32 -9.34 7.50 13.80
N PRO A 33 -9.99 8.66 13.99
CA PRO A 33 -9.90 9.40 15.25
C PRO A 33 -10.24 8.51 16.46
N GLY A 34 -9.31 8.39 17.40
CA GLY A 34 -9.45 7.52 18.58
C GLY A 34 -8.97 6.06 18.41
N GLN A 35 -8.30 5.72 17.31
CA GLN A 35 -7.59 4.44 17.12
C GLN A 35 -6.06 4.62 17.12
N GLU A 36 -5.33 3.53 17.35
CA GLU A 36 -3.87 3.52 17.29
C GLU A 36 -3.35 3.89 15.88
N ILE A 37 -2.20 4.55 15.84
CA ILE A 37 -1.55 4.99 14.59
C ILE A 37 -1.19 3.77 13.74
N PHE A 38 -1.52 3.81 12.45
CA PHE A 38 -1.25 2.72 11.52
C PHE A 38 0.26 2.46 11.35
N ASP A 39 0.73 1.29 11.81
CA ASP A 39 2.10 0.81 11.62
C ASP A 39 2.17 -0.19 10.42
N PRO A 40 2.83 0.18 9.30
CA PRO A 40 2.98 -0.69 8.14
C PRO A 40 3.74 -2.00 8.44
N ARG A 41 4.67 -2.02 9.39
CA ARG A 41 5.44 -3.21 9.75
C ARG A 41 4.52 -4.25 10.37
N LYS A 42 3.70 -3.82 11.35
CA LYS A 42 2.89 -4.70 12.19
C LYS A 42 1.64 -5.28 11.50
N ARG A 43 0.74 -4.45 10.95
CA ARG A 43 -0.69 -4.75 10.61
C ARG A 43 -1.22 -6.15 11.01
N LYS A 44 -1.29 -7.23 10.22
CA LYS A 44 -1.08 -7.54 8.79
C LYS A 44 -2.45 -7.54 8.05
N PHE A 45 -2.51 -7.53 6.71
CA PHE A 45 -3.79 -7.73 5.98
C PHE A 45 -4.07 -9.21 5.71
N SER A 46 -5.32 -9.65 5.87
CA SER A 46 -5.73 -11.00 5.46
C SER A 46 -6.05 -11.06 3.96
N GLU A 47 -6.01 -12.25 3.37
CA GLU A 47 -6.35 -12.43 1.95
C GLU A 47 -7.82 -12.05 1.64
N GLU A 48 -8.73 -12.32 2.58
CA GLU A 48 -10.13 -11.87 2.49
C GLU A 48 -10.25 -10.34 2.56
N GLU A 49 -9.36 -9.65 3.27
CA GLU A 49 -9.34 -8.19 3.27
C GLU A 49 -8.84 -7.60 1.94
N LEU A 50 -7.99 -8.32 1.20
CA LEU A 50 -7.43 -7.86 -0.07
C LEU A 50 -8.39 -8.09 -1.27
N LYS A 51 -9.38 -8.97 -1.11
CA LYS A 51 -10.38 -9.21 -2.17
C LYS A 51 -11.24 -7.97 -2.44
N PRO A 52 -11.62 -7.71 -3.71
CA PRO A 52 -12.55 -6.64 -4.05
C PRO A 52 -13.90 -6.88 -3.36
N GLN A 53 -14.55 -5.81 -2.90
CA GLN A 53 -15.87 -5.93 -2.29
C GLN A 53 -16.86 -6.57 -3.29
N PRO A 54 -17.68 -7.56 -2.87
CA PRO A 54 -18.59 -8.25 -3.78
C PRO A 54 -19.57 -7.27 -4.43
N MET A 55 -19.82 -7.47 -5.72
CA MET A 55 -20.72 -6.61 -6.49
C MET A 55 -22.18 -6.88 -6.12
N ILE A 56 -22.64 -6.23 -5.05
CA ILE A 56 -24.04 -6.27 -4.63
C ILE A 56 -24.89 -5.51 -5.66
N LYS A 57 -25.81 -6.23 -6.32
CA LYS A 57 -26.79 -5.62 -7.24
C LYS A 57 -27.64 -4.62 -6.48
N LYS A 58 -27.62 -3.36 -6.91
CA LYS A 58 -28.44 -2.29 -6.31
C LYS A 58 -29.92 -2.59 -6.59
N ALA A 59 -30.77 -2.42 -5.58
CA ALA A 59 -32.21 -2.44 -5.76
C ALA A 59 -32.65 -1.41 -6.81
N ARG A 60 -33.72 -1.69 -7.56
CA ARG A 60 -34.26 -0.76 -8.56
C ARG A 60 -34.60 0.58 -7.89
N LYS A 61 -34.15 1.68 -8.51
CA LYS A 61 -34.44 3.04 -8.02
C LYS A 61 -35.91 3.35 -8.28
N VAL A 62 -36.73 3.35 -7.22
CA VAL A 62 -38.07 3.94 -7.27
C VAL A 62 -37.91 5.46 -7.32
N PHE A 63 -38.45 6.08 -8.37
CA PHE A 63 -38.54 7.53 -8.46
C PHE A 63 -39.77 8.00 -7.68
N ILE A 64 -39.61 9.07 -6.91
CA ILE A 64 -40.69 9.70 -6.15
C ILE A 64 -40.85 11.10 -6.76
N PRO A 65 -42.03 11.44 -7.33
CA PRO A 65 -42.36 12.77 -7.82
C PRO A 65 -42.07 13.86 -6.80
N GLU A 66 -41.81 15.09 -7.25
CA GLU A 66 -41.42 16.19 -6.36
C GLU A 66 -42.48 16.43 -5.28
N ASP A 67 -43.75 16.44 -5.67
CA ASP A 67 -44.93 16.66 -4.82
C ASP A 67 -45.13 15.58 -3.75
N LEU A 68 -44.45 14.44 -3.88
CA LEU A 68 -44.50 13.30 -2.95
C LEU A 68 -43.23 13.15 -2.09
N LYS A 69 -42.32 14.14 -2.11
CA LYS A 69 -41.11 14.15 -1.26
C LYS A 69 -41.38 14.70 0.13
N ASP A 70 -41.94 13.83 0.97
CA ASP A 70 -42.15 14.08 2.40
C ASP A 70 -40.84 14.21 3.22
N ASP A 71 -40.95 14.67 4.47
CA ASP A 71 -39.80 14.72 5.40
C ASP A 71 -39.17 13.35 5.63
N LYS A 72 -39.95 12.27 5.54
CA LYS A 72 -39.49 10.88 5.62
C LYS A 72 -38.59 10.50 4.43
N TYR A 73 -38.86 11.01 3.24
CA TYR A 73 -37.97 10.93 2.08
C TYR A 73 -36.67 11.69 2.34
N TRP A 74 -36.74 12.95 2.79
CA TRP A 74 -35.54 13.75 3.05
C TRP A 74 -34.67 13.18 4.18
N ALA A 75 -35.27 12.66 5.25
CA ALA A 75 -34.58 11.94 6.31
C ALA A 75 -33.85 10.68 5.77
N ARG A 76 -34.54 9.85 4.97
CA ARG A 76 -33.91 8.69 4.28
C ARG A 76 -32.77 9.12 3.36
N ARG A 77 -32.95 10.19 2.58
CA ARG A 77 -31.95 10.73 1.65
C ARG A 77 -30.70 11.22 2.37
N ARG A 78 -30.86 11.98 3.47
CA ARG A 78 -29.76 12.43 4.35
C ARG A 78 -29.01 11.23 4.96
N LYS A 79 -29.73 10.24 5.53
CA LYS A 79 -29.11 9.03 6.10
C LYS A 79 -28.32 8.23 5.06
N ASN A 80 -28.85 8.07 3.85
CA ASN A 80 -28.17 7.39 2.74
C ASN A 80 -26.90 8.15 2.28
N ASN A 81 -26.95 9.48 2.17
CA ASN A 81 -25.77 10.28 1.85
C ASN A 81 -24.65 10.13 2.89
N MET A 82 -24.99 10.17 4.20
CA MET A 82 -23.99 9.94 5.25
C MET A 82 -23.40 8.53 5.20
N ALA A 83 -24.24 7.51 5.00
CA ALA A 83 -23.77 6.12 4.86
C ALA A 83 -22.85 5.94 3.64
N ALA A 84 -23.21 6.55 2.50
CA ALA A 84 -22.38 6.53 1.30
C ALA A 84 -21.04 7.26 1.50
N LYS A 85 -21.00 8.39 2.22
CA LYS A 85 -19.76 9.07 2.60
C LYS A 85 -18.89 8.16 3.47
N ARG A 86 -19.43 7.65 4.59
CA ARG A 86 -18.71 6.75 5.51
C ARG A 86 -18.16 5.50 4.80
N SER A 87 -18.93 4.90 3.89
CA SER A 87 -18.50 3.76 3.08
C SER A 87 -17.33 4.09 2.13
N ARG A 88 -17.36 5.27 1.49
CA ARG A 88 -16.25 5.75 0.64
C ARG A 88 -15.00 6.05 1.46
N ASP A 89 -15.16 6.74 2.59
CA ASP A 89 -14.03 7.12 3.46
C ASP A 89 -13.36 5.87 4.05
N ALA A 90 -14.15 4.90 4.53
CA ALA A 90 -13.63 3.62 5.03
C ALA A 90 -12.93 2.77 3.95
N ARG A 91 -13.42 2.79 2.70
CA ARG A 91 -12.75 2.13 1.58
C ARG A 91 -11.41 2.79 1.28
N ARG A 92 -11.39 4.12 1.09
CA ARG A 92 -10.18 4.90 0.81
C ARG A 92 -9.12 4.72 1.91
N LEU A 93 -9.55 4.72 3.18
CA LEU A 93 -8.68 4.46 4.32
C LEU A 93 -7.97 3.11 4.17
N LYS A 94 -8.72 2.04 3.87
CA LYS A 94 -8.17 0.68 3.67
C LYS A 94 -7.21 0.64 2.47
N GLU A 95 -7.61 1.23 1.34
CA GLU A 95 -6.78 1.30 0.11
C GLU A 95 -5.46 2.02 0.38
N ASN A 96 -5.48 3.16 1.08
CA ASN A 96 -4.28 3.92 1.46
C ASN A 96 -3.35 3.11 2.39
N GLN A 97 -3.92 2.42 3.41
CA GLN A 97 -3.16 1.58 4.33
C GLN A 97 -2.50 0.38 3.59
N ILE A 98 -3.20 -0.23 2.63
CA ILE A 98 -2.66 -1.30 1.78
C ILE A 98 -1.51 -0.76 0.92
N ALA A 99 -1.69 0.37 0.24
CA ALA A 99 -0.69 0.96 -0.66
C ALA A 99 0.62 1.31 0.08
N ILE A 100 0.52 1.90 1.27
CA ILE A 100 1.70 2.24 2.09
C ILE A 100 2.39 0.99 2.62
N ARG A 101 1.62 -0.04 3.00
CA ARG A 101 2.20 -1.32 3.42
C ARG A 101 2.89 -2.07 2.29
N ALA A 102 2.35 -2.01 1.07
CA ALA A 102 3.00 -2.55 -0.12
C ALA A 102 4.32 -1.84 -0.38
N SER A 103 4.32 -0.49 -0.45
CA SER A 103 5.54 0.30 -0.67
C SER A 103 6.59 0.10 0.43
N PHE A 104 6.17 -0.07 1.69
CA PHE A 104 7.08 -0.41 2.78
C PHE A 104 7.75 -1.78 2.55
N LEU A 105 6.96 -2.81 2.25
CA LEU A 105 7.46 -4.17 2.02
C LEU A 105 8.32 -4.27 0.75
N GLU A 106 8.03 -3.51 -0.30
CA GLU A 106 8.85 -3.43 -1.53
C GLU A 106 10.25 -2.88 -1.23
N LYS A 107 10.34 -1.81 -0.42
CA LYS A 107 11.63 -1.24 0.01
C LYS A 107 12.41 -2.22 0.88
N GLU A 108 11.76 -2.84 1.86
CA GLU A 108 12.37 -3.83 2.75
C GLU A 108 12.85 -5.08 1.97
N ASN A 109 12.04 -5.59 1.04
CA ASN A 109 12.41 -6.72 0.17
C ASN A 109 13.62 -6.38 -0.72
N THR A 110 13.69 -5.15 -1.22
CA THR A 110 14.81 -4.66 -2.05
C THR A 110 16.10 -4.57 -1.23
N ALA A 111 16.05 -4.01 -0.01
CA ALA A 111 17.19 -3.96 0.90
C ALA A 111 17.71 -5.37 1.25
N LEU A 112 16.81 -6.28 1.66
CA LEU A 112 17.17 -7.66 1.99
C LEU A 112 17.75 -8.43 0.78
N ARG A 113 17.27 -8.18 -0.44
CA ARG A 113 17.87 -8.75 -1.66
C ARG A 113 19.29 -8.25 -1.89
N GLN A 114 19.56 -6.97 -1.62
CA GLN A 114 20.89 -6.39 -1.74
C GLN A 114 21.84 -7.00 -0.69
N GLU A 115 21.44 -7.05 0.58
CA GLU A 115 22.21 -7.68 1.66
C GLU A 115 22.54 -9.15 1.33
N VAL A 116 21.57 -9.92 0.84
CA VAL A 116 21.80 -11.32 0.41
C VAL A 116 22.77 -11.42 -0.77
N ALA A 117 22.74 -10.46 -1.70
CA ALA A 117 23.68 -10.42 -2.83
C ALA A 117 25.11 -10.12 -2.36
N ASP A 118 25.27 -9.15 -1.45
CA ASP A 118 26.58 -8.78 -0.90
C ASP A 118 27.16 -9.89 -0.02
N LEU A 119 26.36 -10.52 0.86
CA LEU A 119 26.79 -11.68 1.64
C LEU A 119 27.23 -12.86 0.75
N ARG A 120 26.51 -13.13 -0.35
CA ARG A 120 26.91 -14.16 -1.33
C ARG A 120 28.22 -13.81 -2.04
N LYS A 121 28.44 -12.53 -2.34
CA LYS A 121 29.68 -12.02 -2.95
C LYS A 121 30.87 -12.18 -2.02
N GLU A 122 30.74 -11.79 -0.75
CA GLU A 122 31.80 -11.98 0.26
C GLU A 122 32.08 -13.46 0.53
N LEU A 123 31.05 -14.30 0.66
CA LEU A 123 31.22 -15.76 0.76
C LEU A 123 31.96 -16.34 -0.45
N GLY A 124 31.67 -15.86 -1.66
CA GLY A 124 32.39 -16.23 -2.88
C GLY A 124 33.87 -15.85 -2.84
N LYS A 125 34.21 -14.65 -2.34
CA LYS A 125 35.62 -14.25 -2.13
C LYS A 125 36.32 -15.16 -1.11
N CYS A 126 35.70 -15.42 0.04
CA CYS A 126 36.27 -16.28 1.07
C CYS A 126 36.52 -17.71 0.56
N LYS A 127 35.57 -18.29 -0.18
CA LYS A 127 35.76 -19.58 -0.87
C LYS A 127 36.93 -19.55 -1.85
N ASN A 128 37.05 -18.50 -2.67
CA ASN A 128 38.19 -18.35 -3.59
C ASN A 128 39.54 -18.21 -2.87
N VAL A 129 39.57 -17.64 -1.66
CA VAL A 129 40.78 -17.57 -0.83
C VAL A 129 41.12 -18.96 -0.25
N LEU A 130 40.13 -19.69 0.26
CA LEU A 130 40.30 -21.07 0.76
C LEU A 130 40.83 -22.00 -0.33
N VAL A 131 40.20 -22.02 -1.51
CA VAL A 131 40.68 -22.84 -2.66
C VAL A 131 42.13 -22.50 -3.05
N LYS A 132 42.53 -21.22 -2.99
CA LYS A 132 43.92 -20.79 -3.23
C LYS A 132 44.87 -21.11 -2.08
N TYR A 133 44.37 -21.39 -0.88
CA TYR A 133 45.16 -21.85 0.26
C TYR A 133 45.36 -23.37 0.16
N GLU A 134 44.28 -24.12 -0.01
CA GLU A 134 44.27 -25.58 -0.19
C GLU A 134 45.18 -26.01 -1.36
N ALA A 135 45.11 -25.31 -2.50
CA ALA A 135 45.97 -25.56 -3.65
C ALA A 135 47.48 -25.32 -3.41
N ARG A 136 47.87 -24.62 -2.34
CA ARG A 136 49.28 -24.34 -1.97
C ARG A 136 49.77 -25.15 -0.78
N HIS A 137 48.88 -25.53 0.13
CA HIS A 137 49.24 -26.13 1.42
C HIS A 137 48.69 -27.55 1.62
N GLY A 138 47.89 -28.05 0.68
CA GLY A 138 47.09 -29.25 0.84
C GLY A 138 45.73 -28.94 1.50
N PRO A 139 44.80 -29.91 1.53
CA PRO A 139 43.58 -29.78 2.32
C PRO A 139 43.90 -29.61 3.80
N LEU A 140 43.05 -28.84 4.51
CA LEU A 140 43.05 -28.72 5.97
C LEU A 140 42.58 -30.00 6.66
#